data_AF-A0A543EKG0-F1
#
_entry.id   AF-A0A543EKG0-F1
#
_cell.length_a   1.000
_cell.length_b   1.000
_cell.length_c   1.000
_cell.angle_alpha   90.00
_cell.angle_beta   90.00
_cell.angle_gamma   90.00
#
_symmetry.space_group_name_H-M   'P 1'
#
loop_
_entity.id
_entity.type
_entity.pdbx_description
1 polymer ?
#
loop_
_entity_poly.entity_id
_entity_poly.type
_entity_poly.pdbx_seq_one_letter_code
_entity_poly.pdbx_strand_id
1 'polypeptide(L)'
;MRKIFTLFICYSFMISCINTDPEVPKKCKCSVQEYERTVILKNGNDGTYTDYSDTGWTVKGNPQKDNSEDCSRNGTQKKKDFSSHYDSQYRWDVYRKWMYDCK
;
A
#
# COMPACT_ATOMS: atom_id res chain seq x y z
N MET A 1 13.14 56.11 62.42
CA MET A 1 13.09 54.80 63.10
C MET A 1 13.02 53.70 62.05
N ARG A 2 13.78 52.62 62.29
CA ARG A 2 13.78 51.27 61.68
C ARG A 2 14.37 51.06 60.26
N LYS A 3 15.36 50.15 60.28
CA LYS A 3 16.07 49.43 59.21
C LYS A 3 15.18 48.31 58.62
N ILE A 4 15.58 47.77 57.45
CA ILE A 4 15.70 46.34 57.03
C ILE A 4 15.56 46.29 55.49
N PHE A 5 16.63 46.11 54.71
CA PHE A 5 17.38 44.88 54.34
C PHE A 5 16.73 44.03 53.21
N THR A 6 17.31 44.18 52.02
CA THR A 6 17.89 43.14 51.13
C THR A 6 17.09 42.03 50.42
N LEU A 7 17.48 41.93 49.14
CA LEU A 7 17.89 40.76 48.34
C LEU A 7 16.85 39.86 47.66
N PHE A 8 17.11 39.69 46.34
CA PHE A 8 17.04 38.48 45.50
C PHE A 8 15.74 37.65 45.58
N ILE A 9 15.13 37.28 44.45
CA ILE A 9 15.48 36.02 43.78
C ILE A 9 14.93 36.06 42.35
N CYS A 10 15.78 35.56 41.45
CA CYS A 10 15.53 35.09 40.09
C CYS A 10 14.09 34.66 39.80
N TYR A 11 13.59 34.92 38.60
CA TYR A 11 13.17 33.82 37.73
C TYR A 11 13.21 34.32 36.29
N SER A 12 14.36 34.05 35.68
CA SER A 12 14.55 33.98 34.25
C SER A 12 13.58 32.92 33.70
N PHE A 13 12.32 33.30 33.44
CA PHE A 13 11.50 32.54 32.51
C PHE A 13 11.95 32.90 31.10
N MET A 14 13.14 32.40 30.76
CA MET A 14 13.43 32.03 29.38
C MET A 14 12.30 31.09 29.00
N ILE A 15 11.34 31.63 28.25
CA ILE A 15 10.38 30.86 27.47
C ILE A 15 11.26 29.98 26.60
N SER A 16 11.49 28.76 27.07
CA SER A 16 12.02 27.70 26.23
C SER A 16 10.96 27.52 25.18
N CYS A 17 11.16 28.15 24.03
CA CYS A 17 10.59 27.67 22.79
C CYS A 17 11.07 26.23 22.69
N ILE A 18 10.21 25.31 23.12
CA ILE A 18 10.32 23.92 22.75
C ILE A 18 10.23 23.98 21.23
N ASN A 19 11.39 23.99 20.58
CA ASN A 19 11.52 23.55 19.21
C ASN A 19 11.14 22.07 19.26
N THR A 20 9.84 21.78 19.29
CA THR A 20 9.34 20.56 18.69
C THR A 20 9.70 20.74 17.24
N ASP A 21 10.86 20.21 16.85
CA ASP A 21 11.09 19.81 15.47
C ASP A 21 9.78 19.15 15.03
N PRO A 22 9.12 19.64 13.96
CA PRO A 22 7.93 18.98 13.48
C PRO A 22 8.34 17.54 13.22
N GLU A 23 7.83 16.61 14.03
CA GLU A 23 8.03 15.18 13.83
C GLU A 23 7.57 14.90 12.41
N VAL A 24 8.52 14.76 11.50
CA VAL A 24 8.22 14.45 10.11
C VAL A 24 7.41 13.16 10.18
N PRO A 25 6.14 13.16 9.73
CA PRO A 25 5.30 11.99 9.85
C PRO A 25 6.06 10.82 9.22
N LYS A 26 6.22 9.73 9.99
CA LYS A 26 6.95 8.54 9.55
C LYS A 26 6.21 7.97 8.33
N LYS A 27 6.60 8.40 7.12
CA LYS A 27 6.05 7.89 5.88
C LYS A 27 6.42 6.41 5.77
N CYS A 28 5.42 5.54 5.73
CA CYS A 28 5.65 4.12 5.51
C CYS A 28 6.26 3.89 4.13
N LYS A 29 7.30 3.07 4.06
CA LYS A 29 7.93 2.70 2.79
C LYS A 29 7.15 1.55 2.18
N CYS A 30 6.06 1.87 1.50
CA CYS A 30 5.25 0.91 0.79
C CYS A 30 5.60 0.91 -0.71
N SER A 31 5.55 -0.27 -1.30
CA SER A 31 5.48 -0.45 -2.74
C SER A 31 4.24 -1.26 -3.10
N VAL A 32 3.79 -1.14 -4.34
CA VAL A 32 2.65 -1.86 -4.87
C VAL A 32 3.15 -2.73 -6.00
N GLN A 33 2.91 -4.03 -5.89
CA GLN A 33 3.24 -5.01 -6.92
C GLN A 33 1.96 -5.52 -7.59
N GLU A 34 1.93 -5.47 -8.91
CA GLU A 34 0.89 -6.08 -9.72
C GLU A 34 1.16 -7.57 -9.92
N TYR A 35 0.09 -8.36 -9.82
CA TYR A 35 0.07 -9.78 -10.14
C TYR A 35 -1.05 -10.06 -11.13
N GLU A 36 -0.79 -10.94 -12.09
CA GLU A 36 -1.77 -11.41 -13.08
C GLU A 36 -1.86 -12.93 -13.05
N ARG A 37 -3.07 -13.44 -13.20
CA ARG A 37 -3.38 -14.86 -13.40
C ARG A 37 -4.27 -14.98 -14.62
N THR A 38 -3.91 -15.83 -15.56
CA THR A 38 -4.73 -16.14 -16.72
C THR A 38 -5.23 -17.57 -16.63
N VAL A 39 -6.54 -17.72 -16.70
CA VAL A 39 -7.23 -19.00 -16.81
C VAL A 39 -7.75 -19.14 -18.24
N ILE A 40 -7.44 -20.26 -18.88
CA ILE A 40 -7.88 -20.60 -20.23
C ILE A 40 -8.78 -21.82 -20.14
N LEU A 41 -9.99 -21.69 -20.67
CA LEU A 41 -10.98 -22.75 -20.72
C LEU A 41 -11.23 -23.08 -22.20
N LYS A 42 -11.18 -24.36 -22.56
CA LYS A 42 -11.47 -24.82 -23.92
C LYS A 42 -12.93 -25.25 -24.03
N ASN A 43 -13.64 -24.70 -25.00
CA ASN A 43 -15.03 -25.02 -25.28
C ASN A 43 -15.13 -26.38 -26.00
N GLY A 44 -16.08 -27.20 -25.56
CA GLY A 44 -16.57 -28.38 -26.25
C GLY A 44 -17.70 -28.04 -27.21
N ASN A 45 -18.00 -28.96 -28.12
CA ASN A 45 -19.03 -28.79 -29.14
C ASN A 45 -20.46 -28.70 -28.57
N ASP A 46 -20.66 -29.15 -27.33
CA ASP A 46 -21.92 -29.13 -26.59
C ASP A 46 -22.06 -27.91 -25.66
N GLY A 47 -21.12 -26.96 -25.71
CA GLY A 47 -21.07 -25.79 -24.84
C GLY A 47 -20.50 -26.06 -23.45
N THR A 48 -20.00 -27.27 -23.17
CA THR A 48 -19.25 -27.56 -21.94
C THR A 48 -17.77 -27.16 -22.07
N TYR A 49 -17.02 -27.15 -20.98
CA TYR A 49 -15.56 -27.00 -21.06
C TYR A 49 -14.90 -28.37 -21.10
N THR A 50 -14.03 -28.57 -22.08
CA THR A 50 -13.33 -29.85 -22.31
C THR A 50 -11.91 -29.86 -21.78
N ASP A 51 -11.33 -28.69 -21.54
CA ASP A 51 -9.96 -28.55 -21.05
C ASP A 51 -9.76 -27.23 -20.28
N TYR A 52 -8.70 -27.17 -19.48
CA TYR A 52 -8.37 -26.07 -18.59
C TYR A 52 -6.85 -25.87 -18.45
N SER A 53 -6.42 -24.60 -18.50
CA SER A 53 -5.05 -24.19 -18.19
C SER A 53 -5.04 -22.97 -17.28
N ASP A 54 -4.08 -22.89 -16.36
CA ASP A 54 -3.92 -21.79 -15.43
C ASP A 54 -2.45 -21.46 -15.20
N THR A 55 -2.10 -20.18 -15.38
CA THR A 55 -0.74 -19.70 -15.20
C THR A 55 -0.33 -19.57 -13.74
N GLY A 56 -1.29 -19.60 -12.81
CA GLY A 56 -1.08 -19.13 -11.44
C GLY A 56 -0.86 -17.61 -11.38
N TRP A 57 -0.66 -17.08 -10.17
CA TRP A 57 -0.34 -15.66 -9.97
C TRP A 57 1.11 -15.38 -10.31
N THR A 58 1.32 -14.51 -11.29
CA THR A 58 2.64 -14.11 -11.78
C THR A 58 2.83 -12.61 -11.59
N VAL A 59 4.04 -12.20 -11.23
CA VAL A 59 4.42 -10.79 -11.09
C VAL A 59 4.35 -10.12 -12.47
N LYS A 60 3.72 -8.94 -12.54
CA LYS A 60 3.68 -8.11 -13.75
C LYS A 60 4.30 -6.75 -13.50
N GLY A 61 5.17 -6.34 -14.42
CA GLY A 61 5.86 -5.05 -14.35
C GLY A 61 6.73 -4.91 -13.09
N ASN A 62 7.20 -3.69 -12.87
CA ASN A 62 8.03 -3.35 -11.72
C ASN A 62 7.17 -2.83 -10.56
N PRO A 63 7.58 -3.07 -9.29
CA PRO A 63 6.92 -2.48 -8.14
C PRO A 63 6.91 -0.95 -8.24
N GLN A 64 5.78 -0.34 -7.91
CA GLN A 64 5.62 1.11 -7.87
C GLN A 64 5.64 1.60 -6.42
N LYS A 65 6.39 2.67 -6.13
CA LYS A 65 6.38 3.27 -4.79
C LYS A 65 5.01 3.89 -4.52
N ASP A 66 4.42 3.57 -3.37
CA ASP A 66 3.27 4.31 -2.87
C ASP A 66 3.76 5.30 -1.82
N ASN A 67 3.61 6.60 -2.10
CA ASN A 67 4.03 7.69 -1.22
C ASN A 67 2.85 8.18 -0.37
N SER A 68 1.77 7.40 -0.24
CA SER A 68 0.64 7.70 0.62
C SER A 68 1.11 7.93 2.06
N GLU A 69 0.49 8.89 2.75
CA GLU A 69 0.70 9.10 4.18
C GLU A 69 0.04 7.97 5.01
N ASP A 70 -0.96 7.31 4.41
CA ASP A 70 -1.62 6.14 4.97
C ASP A 70 -0.77 4.87 4.79
N CYS A 71 -0.37 4.30 5.91
CA CYS A 71 0.35 3.05 6.00
C CYS A 71 -0.60 1.85 5.83
N SER A 72 -0.53 1.18 4.68
CA SER A 72 -1.20 -0.10 4.48
C SER A 72 -0.41 -1.25 5.13
N ARG A 73 -1.10 -2.32 5.54
CA ARG A 73 -0.40 -3.53 6.02
C ARG A 73 0.24 -4.26 4.83
N ASN A 74 1.40 -4.87 5.03
CA ASN A 74 1.98 -5.77 4.03
C ASN A 74 0.97 -6.88 3.66
N GLY A 75 0.84 -7.17 2.37
CA GLY A 75 -0.14 -8.10 1.83
C GLY A 75 -1.56 -7.54 1.69
N THR A 76 -1.78 -6.24 1.96
CA THR A 76 -3.09 -5.61 1.70
C THR A 76 -3.30 -5.52 0.19
N GLN A 77 -4.46 -5.95 -0.29
CA GLN A 77 -4.83 -5.79 -1.69
C GLN A 77 -5.34 -4.37 -1.94
N LYS A 78 -4.65 -3.61 -2.79
CA LYS A 78 -5.02 -2.26 -3.22
C LYS A 78 -6.20 -2.26 -4.20
N LYS A 79 -6.14 -3.15 -5.19
CA LYS A 79 -7.13 -3.24 -6.27
C LYS A 79 -7.21 -4.66 -6.81
N LYS A 80 -8.36 -5.02 -7.38
CA LYS A 80 -8.57 -6.20 -8.22
C LYS A 80 -9.26 -5.78 -9.51
N ASP A 81 -8.82 -6.35 -10.62
CA ASP A 81 -9.46 -6.22 -11.92
C ASP A 81 -9.70 -7.61 -12.51
N PHE A 82 -10.73 -7.71 -13.34
CA PHE A 82 -11.07 -8.92 -14.08
C PHE A 82 -11.49 -8.55 -15.48
N SER A 83 -10.95 -9.26 -16.47
CA SER A 83 -11.42 -9.22 -17.84
C SER A 83 -11.59 -10.63 -18.38
N SER A 84 -12.53 -10.77 -19.31
CA SER A 84 -12.84 -12.05 -19.92
C SER A 84 -13.01 -11.87 -21.41
N HIS A 85 -12.35 -12.73 -22.18
CA HIS A 85 -12.39 -12.75 -23.63
C HIS A 85 -12.79 -14.14 -24.12
N TYR A 86 -13.55 -14.20 -25.21
CA TYR A 86 -14.14 -15.44 -25.69
C TYR A 86 -14.02 -15.49 -27.20
N ASP A 87 -13.68 -16.66 -27.72
CA ASP A 87 -13.88 -17.03 -29.11
C ASP A 87 -14.64 -18.36 -29.21
N SER A 88 -14.76 -18.90 -30.43
CA SER A 88 -15.47 -20.17 -30.67
C SER A 88 -14.88 -21.38 -29.94
N GLN A 89 -13.60 -21.37 -29.61
CA GLN A 89 -12.84 -22.51 -29.07
C GLN A 89 -12.39 -22.31 -27.63
N TYR A 90 -12.21 -21.07 -27.18
CA TYR A 90 -11.60 -20.76 -25.90
C TYR A 90 -12.26 -19.57 -25.23
N ARG A 91 -12.15 -19.59 -23.91
CA ARG A 91 -12.41 -18.47 -23.01
C ARG A 91 -11.13 -18.18 -22.23
N TRP A 92 -10.72 -16.92 -22.23
CA TRP A 92 -9.60 -16.42 -21.46
C TRP A 92 -10.09 -15.48 -20.37
N ASP A 93 -9.87 -15.89 -19.13
CA ASP A 93 -10.19 -15.13 -17.93
C ASP A 93 -8.88 -14.58 -17.34
N VAL A 94 -8.72 -13.25 -17.36
CA VAL A 94 -7.54 -12.57 -16.83
C VAL A 94 -7.91 -11.86 -15.55
N TYR A 95 -7.26 -12.27 -14.46
CA TYR A 95 -7.39 -11.67 -13.14
C TYR A 95 -6.14 -10.85 -12.85
N ARG A 96 -6.31 -9.62 -12.36
CA ARG A 96 -5.22 -8.78 -11.87
C ARG A 96 -5.47 -8.34 -10.45
N LYS A 97 -4.41 -8.28 -9.66
CA LYS A 97 -4.45 -7.70 -8.31
C LYS A 97 -3.18 -6.92 -8.03
N TRP A 98 -3.32 -5.87 -7.24
CA TRP A 98 -2.21 -5.06 -6.76
C TRP A 98 -2.09 -5.25 -5.26
N MET A 99 -0.91 -5.64 -4.79
CA MET A 99 -0.65 -5.94 -3.39
C MET A 99 0.38 -4.96 -2.85
N TYR A 100 0.12 -4.45 -1.65
CA TYR A 100 1.08 -3.67 -0.89
C TYR A 100 2.19 -4.55 -0.32
N ASP A 101 3.44 -4.17 -0.57
CA ASP A 101 4.63 -4.62 0.17
C ASP A 101 5.18 -3.42 0.96
N CYS A 102 4.90 -3.42 2.26
CA CYS A 102 5.27 -2.36 3.18
C CYS A 102 6.30 -2.88 4.19
N LYS A 103 7.39 -2.12 4.37
CA LYS A 103 8.51 -2.44 5.26
C LYS A 103 8.74 -1.35 6.29
#